data_AF-A0A920GF50-F1
#
_entry.id   AF-A0A920GF50-F1
#
_cell.length_a   1.000
_cell.length_b   1.000
_cell.length_c   1.000
_cell.angle_alpha   90.00
_cell.angle_beta   90.00
_cell.angle_gamma   90.00
#
_symmetry.space_group_name_H-M   'P 1'
#
loop_
_entity.id
_entity.type
_entity.pdbx_description
1 polymer ?
#
loop_
_entity_poly.entity_id
_entity_poly.type
_entity_poly.pdbx_seq_one_letter_code
_entity_poly.pdbx_strand_id
1 'polypeptide(L)'
;MAIADKHNIIIVPQGGNTGLVGGGIPDKSGQSIVLSLTKMNKVRELSVQNRSMIVESGCILEELHKTAEEHNLYFPLNLAAKGSCTIGGNLSQMQVGECGALWQYA
;
A
#
# COMPACT_ATOMS: atom_id res chain seq x y z
N MET A 1 -8.59 -11.97 10.06
CA MET A 1 -7.53 -12.91 10.47
C MET A 1 -8.04 -13.99 11.42
N ALA A 2 -8.61 -13.67 12.60
CA ALA A 2 -9.07 -14.67 13.57
C ALA A 2 -10.00 -15.78 13.02
N ILE A 3 -10.93 -15.43 12.10
CA ILE A 3 -11.81 -16.43 11.47
C ILE A 3 -11.01 -17.38 10.58
N ALA A 4 -10.10 -16.85 9.76
CA ALA A 4 -9.29 -17.68 8.87
C ALA A 4 -8.35 -18.60 9.64
N ASP A 5 -7.75 -18.10 10.72
CA ASP A 5 -6.92 -18.90 11.64
C ASP A 5 -7.71 -20.06 12.25
N LYS A 6 -8.90 -19.77 12.81
CA LYS A 6 -9.80 -20.79 13.37
C LYS A 6 -10.19 -21.89 12.38
N HIS A 7 -10.26 -21.57 11.09
CA HIS A 7 -10.72 -22.47 10.03
C HIS A 7 -9.61 -22.98 9.12
N ASN A 8 -8.33 -22.72 9.43
CA ASN A 8 -7.17 -23.05 8.57
C ASN A 8 -7.33 -22.55 7.12
N ILE A 9 -7.87 -21.34 6.94
CA ILE A 9 -8.06 -20.74 5.62
C ILE A 9 -6.81 -19.96 5.23
N ILE A 10 -6.22 -20.32 4.09
CA ILE A 10 -5.10 -19.59 3.50
C ILE A 10 -5.61 -18.25 2.97
N ILE A 11 -4.92 -17.15 3.30
CA ILE A 11 -5.25 -15.82 2.82
C ILE A 11 -4.17 -15.32 1.86
N VAL A 12 -4.61 -14.83 0.71
CA VAL A 12 -3.76 -14.10 -0.25
C VAL A 12 -4.17 -12.63 -0.24
N PRO A 13 -3.40 -11.74 0.41
CA PRO A 13 -3.71 -10.31 0.41
C PRO A 13 -3.46 -9.72 -0.98
N GLN A 14 -4.37 -8.87 -1.44
CA GLN A 14 -4.26 -8.19 -2.73
C GLN A 14 -4.64 -6.70 -2.61
N GLY A 15 -3.78 -5.85 -3.16
CA GLY A 15 -4.05 -4.42 -3.39
C GLY A 15 -4.19 -4.13 -4.88
N GLY A 16 -3.27 -3.32 -5.42
CA GLY A 16 -3.30 -2.86 -6.81
C GLY A 16 -3.05 -3.92 -7.90
N ASN A 17 -2.63 -5.13 -7.51
CA ASN A 17 -2.32 -6.25 -8.42
C ASN A 17 -1.31 -5.90 -9.54
N THR A 18 -0.36 -5.01 -9.27
CA THR A 18 0.66 -4.54 -10.23
C THR A 18 1.97 -5.33 -10.17
N GLY A 19 2.02 -6.42 -9.40
CA GLY A 19 3.22 -7.22 -9.21
C GLY A 19 3.51 -8.15 -10.41
N LEU A 20 4.78 -8.28 -10.78
CA LEU A 20 5.19 -9.07 -11.97
C LEU A 20 5.63 -10.51 -11.67
N VAL A 21 5.67 -10.90 -10.40
CA VAL A 21 6.21 -12.21 -9.94
C VAL A 21 5.14 -13.19 -9.45
N GLY A 22 3.86 -12.86 -9.64
CA GLY A 22 2.74 -13.75 -9.27
C GLY A 22 2.48 -13.90 -7.77
N GLY A 23 3.15 -13.15 -6.89
CA GLY A 23 3.00 -13.29 -5.43
C GLY A 23 1.61 -13.00 -4.86
N GLY A 24 0.73 -12.35 -5.64
CA GLY A 24 -0.68 -12.17 -5.29
C GLY A 24 -1.60 -13.27 -5.84
N ILE A 25 -1.10 -14.30 -6.51
CA ILE A 25 -1.93 -15.32 -7.16
C ILE A 25 -2.15 -16.49 -6.20
N PRO A 26 -3.42 -16.85 -5.89
CA PRO A 26 -3.76 -18.11 -5.21
C PRO A 26 -3.09 -19.33 -5.81
N ASP A 27 -2.73 -20.29 -4.96
CA ASP A 27 -2.28 -21.59 -5.45
C ASP A 27 -3.42 -22.34 -6.16
N LYS A 28 -3.08 -23.44 -6.85
CA LYS A 28 -4.05 -24.23 -7.61
C LYS A 28 -4.97 -25.10 -6.74
N SER A 29 -4.83 -25.06 -5.42
CA SER A 29 -5.57 -25.94 -4.51
C SER A 29 -7.05 -25.55 -4.38
N GLY A 30 -7.38 -24.29 -4.65
CA GLY A 30 -8.73 -23.74 -4.45
C GLY A 30 -9.10 -23.53 -2.97
N GLN A 31 -8.16 -23.67 -2.04
CA GLN A 31 -8.40 -23.56 -0.59
C GLN A 31 -8.09 -22.18 -0.01
N SER A 32 -7.62 -21.24 -0.84
CA SER A 32 -7.26 -19.90 -0.41
C SER A 32 -8.35 -18.88 -0.74
N ILE A 33 -8.45 -17.85 0.10
CA ILE A 33 -9.30 -16.68 -0.14
C ILE A 33 -8.44 -15.48 -0.50
N VAL A 34 -8.94 -14.67 -1.42
CA VAL A 34 -8.33 -13.38 -1.73
C VAL A 34 -8.89 -12.32 -0.77
N LEU A 35 -8.00 -11.64 -0.06
CA LEU A 35 -8.36 -10.50 0.77
C LEU A 35 -8.03 -9.20 0.04
N SER A 36 -9.05 -8.57 -0.54
CA SER A 36 -8.89 -7.25 -1.17
C SER A 36 -8.72 -6.16 -0.12
N LEU A 37 -7.63 -5.40 -0.26
CA LEU A 37 -7.29 -4.26 0.59
C LEU A 37 -7.72 -2.92 -0.01
N THR A 38 -8.32 -2.91 -1.21
CA THR A 38 -8.60 -1.66 -1.95
C THR A 38 -9.60 -0.72 -1.25
N LYS A 39 -10.40 -1.23 -0.30
CA LYS A 39 -11.29 -0.43 0.54
C LYS A 39 -10.63 0.14 1.80
N MET A 40 -9.43 -0.32 2.14
CA MET A 40 -8.59 0.23 3.20
C MET A 40 -7.65 1.27 2.57
N ASN A 41 -8.21 2.40 2.11
CA ASN A 41 -7.52 3.39 1.30
C ASN A 41 -7.53 4.81 1.89
N LYS A 42 -7.66 4.95 3.21
CA LYS A 42 -7.66 6.26 3.89
C LYS A 42 -6.27 6.68 4.32
N VAL A 43 -5.95 7.95 4.09
CA VAL A 43 -4.93 8.67 4.86
C VAL A 43 -5.51 8.94 6.25
N ARG A 44 -4.83 8.47 7.30
CA ARG A 44 -5.28 8.56 8.70
C ARG A 44 -4.70 9.76 9.42
N GLU A 45 -3.45 10.08 9.16
CA GLU A 45 -2.75 11.21 9.76
C GLU A 45 -1.63 11.69 8.83
N LEU A 46 -1.39 13.00 8.80
CA LEU A 46 -0.23 13.61 8.16
C LEU A 46 0.43 14.56 9.16
N SER A 47 1.71 14.33 9.44
CA SER A 47 2.53 15.26 10.23
C SER A 47 3.48 16.00 9.30
N VAL A 48 3.20 17.29 9.08
CA VAL A 48 4.07 18.16 8.28
C VAL A 48 5.41 18.38 8.98
N GLN A 49 5.42 18.54 10.31
CA GLN A 49 6.66 18.74 11.06
C GLN A 49 7.56 17.49 10.98
N ASN A 50 6.98 16.31 11.14
CA ASN A 50 7.72 15.05 11.15
C ASN A 50 7.90 14.45 9.75
N ARG A 51 7.32 15.07 8.71
CA ARG A 51 7.38 14.62 7.31
C ARG A 51 6.97 13.15 7.17
N SER A 52 5.88 12.77 7.84
CA SER A 52 5.38 11.40 7.91
C SER A 52 3.86 11.34 7.72
N MET A 53 3.37 10.19 7.25
CA MET A 53 1.96 9.95 7.02
C MET A 53 1.58 8.56 7.53
N ILE A 54 0.47 8.48 8.27
CA ILE A 54 -0.16 7.21 8.62
C ILE A 54 -1.24 6.93 7.57
N VAL A 55 -1.11 5.81 6.87
CA VAL A 55 -1.99 5.45 5.76
C VAL A 55 -2.44 4.01 5.88
N GLU A 56 -3.60 3.73 5.30
CA GLU A 56 -4.03 2.36 5.12
C GLU A 56 -3.30 1.68 3.94
N SER A 57 -3.14 0.36 4.02
CA SER A 57 -2.35 -0.42 3.07
C SER A 57 -2.86 -0.38 1.62
N GLY A 58 -4.14 -0.08 1.42
CA GLY A 58 -4.79 -0.01 0.11
C GLY A 58 -4.73 1.37 -0.55
N CYS A 59 -4.13 2.39 0.10
CA CYS A 59 -3.94 3.70 -0.52
C CYS A 59 -3.12 3.58 -1.81
N ILE A 60 -3.53 4.31 -2.85
CA ILE A 60 -2.79 4.36 -4.12
C ILE A 60 -1.61 5.32 -3.95
N LEU A 61 -0.44 4.97 -4.53
CA LEU A 61 0.76 5.78 -4.41
C LEU A 61 0.57 7.21 -4.94
N GLU A 62 -0.12 7.37 -6.08
CA GLU A 62 -0.43 8.68 -6.64
C GLU A 62 -1.34 9.54 -5.74
N GLU A 63 -2.24 8.93 -4.95
CA GLU A 63 -3.04 9.68 -3.98
C GLU A 63 -2.15 10.26 -2.87
N LEU A 64 -1.13 9.53 -2.43
CA LEU A 64 -0.19 10.05 -1.43
C LEU A 64 0.68 11.18 -1.98
N HIS A 65 1.00 11.16 -3.29
CA HIS A 65 1.66 12.28 -3.96
C HIS A 65 0.78 13.52 -3.88
N LYS A 66 -0.49 13.41 -4.28
CA LYS A 66 -1.46 14.52 -4.23
C LYS A 66 -1.63 15.07 -2.81
N THR A 67 -1.80 14.19 -1.81
CA THR A 67 -1.95 14.62 -0.40
C THR A 67 -0.69 15.32 0.14
N ALA A 68 0.50 14.88 -0.25
CA ALA A 68 1.74 15.56 0.13
C ALA A 68 1.84 16.93 -0.56
N GLU A 69 1.55 17.01 -1.85
CA GLU A 69 1.59 18.24 -2.64
C GLU A 69 0.66 19.33 -2.07
N GLU A 70 -0.54 18.97 -1.59
CA GLU A 70 -1.46 19.88 -0.88
C GLU A 70 -0.82 20.58 0.33
N HIS A 71 0.23 19.98 0.91
CA HIS A 71 0.94 20.49 2.07
C HIS A 71 2.34 21.03 1.72
N ASN A 72 2.61 21.29 0.44
CA ASN A 72 3.92 21.71 -0.09
C ASN A 72 5.03 20.69 0.21
N LEU A 73 4.65 19.42 0.27
CA LEU A 73 5.53 18.29 0.49
C LEU A 73 5.59 17.39 -0.75
N TYR A 74 6.63 16.57 -0.84
CA TYR A 74 6.81 15.60 -1.91
C TYR A 74 6.93 14.18 -1.36
N PHE A 75 6.14 13.23 -1.88
CA PHE A 75 6.26 11.82 -1.50
C PHE A 75 7.37 11.14 -2.32
N PRO A 76 8.43 10.61 -1.67
CA PRO A 76 9.71 10.33 -2.34
C PRO A 76 9.70 9.10 -3.26
N LEU A 77 8.72 8.20 -3.10
CA LEU A 77 8.62 7.00 -3.92
C LEU A 77 7.92 7.29 -5.24
N ASN A 78 8.55 6.98 -6.36
CA ASN A 78 7.96 7.12 -7.69
C ASN A 78 8.11 5.81 -8.48
N LEU A 79 6.99 5.21 -8.86
CA LEU A 79 6.92 3.98 -9.64
C LEU A 79 6.10 4.22 -10.91
N ALA A 80 6.42 3.52 -12.00
CA ALA A 80 5.64 3.61 -13.24
C ALA A 80 4.16 3.23 -13.01
N ALA A 81 3.89 2.32 -12.08
CA ALA A 81 2.55 1.87 -11.71
C ALA A 81 1.86 2.74 -10.63
N LYS A 82 2.37 3.93 -10.29
CA LYS A 82 1.86 4.74 -9.16
C LYS A 82 0.36 5.04 -9.16
N GLY A 83 -0.27 5.09 -10.32
CA GLY A 83 -1.72 5.31 -10.46
C GLY A 83 -2.58 4.09 -10.07
N SER A 84 -1.96 2.94 -9.80
CA SER A 84 -2.67 1.71 -9.44
C SER A 84 -1.98 0.86 -8.38
N CYS A 85 -0.68 1.03 -8.14
CA CYS A 85 0.01 0.34 -7.06
C CYS A 85 -0.38 0.91 -5.70
N THR A 86 -0.49 0.01 -4.72
CA THR A 86 -0.95 0.34 -3.36
C THR A 86 0.20 0.26 -2.37
N ILE A 87 0.20 1.08 -1.32
CA ILE A 87 1.30 1.14 -0.33
C ILE A 87 1.64 -0.21 0.29
N GLY A 88 0.64 -1.04 0.62
CA GLY A 88 0.86 -2.39 1.15
C GLY A 88 1.50 -3.34 0.15
N GLY A 89 1.21 -3.16 -1.15
CA GLY A 89 1.88 -3.88 -2.23
C GLY A 89 3.34 -3.47 -2.36
N ASN A 90 3.61 -2.17 -2.29
CA ASN A 90 4.97 -1.63 -2.33
C ASN A 90 5.79 -2.15 -1.14
N LEU A 91 5.23 -2.19 0.08
CA LEU A 91 5.89 -2.76 1.27
C LEU A 91 6.20 -4.25 1.09
N SER A 92 5.22 -5.02 0.62
CA SER A 92 5.34 -6.47 0.44
C SER A 92 6.41 -6.85 -0.59
N GLN A 93 6.67 -6.00 -1.57
CA GLN A 93 7.71 -6.21 -2.59
C GLN A 93 9.01 -5.45 -2.30
N MET A 94 9.21 -4.96 -1.07
CA MET A 94 10.38 -4.19 -0.64
C MET A 94 10.68 -2.96 -1.51
N GLN A 95 9.64 -2.24 -1.94
CA GLN A 95 9.76 -0.98 -2.71
C GLN A 95 9.66 0.27 -1.82
N VAL A 96 9.42 0.12 -0.52
CA VAL A 96 9.34 1.23 0.44
C VAL A 96 10.12 0.88 1.71
N GLY A 97 11.13 1.70 2.01
CA GLY A 97 11.61 1.90 3.38
C GLY A 97 10.66 2.85 4.13
N GLU A 98 10.87 2.98 5.44
CA GLU A 98 10.18 3.92 6.35
C GLU A 98 9.65 5.18 5.65
N CYS A 99 8.37 5.53 5.85
CA CYS A 99 7.74 6.73 5.27
C CYS A 99 8.20 8.01 6.03
N GLY A 100 9.50 8.26 6.02
CA GLY A 100 10.15 9.41 6.65
C GLY A 100 11.11 10.06 5.67
N ALA A 101 10.58 10.73 4.63
CA ALA A 101 11.31 11.70 3.82
C ALA A 101 10.36 12.43 2.86
N LEU A 102 9.36 13.13 3.40
CA LEU A 102 8.63 14.12 2.60
C LEU A 102 9.52 15.36 2.41
N TRP A 103 10.01 15.63 1.19
CA TRP A 103 10.80 16.84 0.89
C TRP A 103 9.88 18.07 0.79
N GLN A 104 10.39 19.26 1.07
CA GLN A 104 9.61 20.52 0.93
C GLN A 104 9.96 21.14 -0.42
N TYR A 105 8.98 21.61 -1.18
CA TYR A 105 9.26 22.41 -2.37
C TYR A 105 9.96 23.71 -1.93
N ALA A 106 11.13 23.98 -2.51
CA ALA A 106 11.82 25.26 -2.39
C ALA A 106 11.17 26.30 -3.31
#